data_AF-A0A0H3I0K4-F1
#
_entry.id   AF-A0A0H3I0K4-F1
#
_cell.length_a   1.000
_cell.length_b   1.000
_cell.length_c   1.000
_cell.angle_alpha   90.00
_cell.angle_beta   90.00
_cell.angle_gamma   90.00
#
_symmetry.space_group_name_H-M   'P 1'
#
loop_
_entity.id
_entity.type
_entity.pdbx_description
1 polymer ?
#
loop_
_entity_poly.entity_id
_entity_poly.type
_entity_poly.pdbx_seq_one_letter_code
_entity_poly.pdbx_strand_id
1 'polypeptide(L)'
;MQLQDADSGTLILLDIAASPAKDGEPALEPVRVVEGNTTPPRYGQQPDSETDAAITEQDRPARRETPVAVVLTRYAAQNLYTPLRTVEPVPSIVRVNLRRDLPLDTLLPTLPVQATALASWRLEDQWVTAVQLTHMERGWIELDPRTLQGNFLTATFQHPALGPRGTPEDTTVLYLVTRKHGLSQSLLPAIQRFDPARHVQTTTNPTTEVQHAQ
;
A
#
# COMPACT_ATOMS: atom_id res chain seq x y z
N MET A 1 22.84 24.93 -3.11
CA MET A 1 21.75 24.35 -3.92
C MET A 1 22.26 23.13 -4.67
N GLN A 2 21.41 22.14 -4.96
CA GLN A 2 21.80 20.91 -5.65
C GLN A 2 20.92 20.72 -6.88
N LEU A 3 21.54 20.54 -8.05
CA LEU A 3 20.88 20.22 -9.30
C LEU A 3 21.21 18.76 -9.66
N GLN A 4 20.22 18.01 -10.10
CA GLN A 4 20.43 16.66 -10.62
C GLN A 4 20.08 16.66 -12.11
N ASP A 5 21.03 16.22 -12.93
CA ASP A 5 20.79 16.00 -14.35
C ASP A 5 19.82 14.82 -14.53
N ALA A 6 18.73 15.04 -15.27
CA ALA A 6 17.60 14.12 -15.32
C ALA A 6 17.87 12.84 -16.13
N ASP A 7 18.78 12.91 -17.11
CA ASP A 7 19.08 11.79 -17.99
C ASP A 7 20.26 10.95 -17.46
N SER A 8 21.25 11.60 -16.83
CA SER A 8 22.45 10.92 -16.32
C SER A 8 22.43 10.66 -14.81
N GLY A 9 21.53 11.31 -14.06
CA GLY A 9 21.48 11.22 -12.61
C GLY A 9 22.64 11.91 -11.89
N THR A 10 23.52 12.61 -12.61
CA THR A 10 24.70 13.29 -12.06
C THR A 10 24.27 14.43 -11.13
N LEU A 11 24.88 14.49 -9.95
CA LEU A 11 24.60 15.51 -8.94
C LEU A 11 25.61 16.65 -9.04
N ILE A 12 25.12 17.87 -9.27
CA ILE A 12 25.92 19.09 -9.33
C ILE A 12 25.59 19.95 -8.11
N LEU A 13 26.62 20.29 -7.33
CA LEU A 13 26.48 21.16 -6.16
C LEU A 13 26.78 22.61 -6.59
N LEU A 14 25.78 23.48 -6.49
CA LEU A 14 25.91 24.91 -6.77
C LEU A 14 25.93 25.70 -5.46
N ASP A 15 26.97 26.48 -5.26
CA ASP A 15 27.01 27.51 -4.22
C ASP A 15 26.75 28.88 -4.87
N ILE A 16 25.84 29.67 -4.29
CA ILE A 16 25.46 30.99 -4.80
C ILE A 16 25.78 32.00 -3.72
N ALA A 17 26.72 32.90 -4.01
CA ALA A 17 27.02 34.05 -3.18
C ALA A 17 26.59 35.33 -3.90
N ALA A 18 25.93 36.23 -3.19
CA ALA A 18 25.63 37.57 -3.67
C ALA A 18 26.58 38.57 -3.00
N SER A 19 27.20 39.44 -3.79
CA SER A 19 27.96 40.59 -3.27
C SER A 19 27.12 41.87 -3.37
N PRO A 20 27.27 42.82 -2.44
CA PRO A 20 26.65 44.13 -2.58
C PRO A 20 27.12 44.81 -3.88
N ALA A 21 26.22 45.56 -4.52
CA ALA A 21 26.56 46.37 -5.69
C ALA A 21 27.61 47.43 -5.29
N LYS A 22 28.64 47.60 -6.13
CA LYS A 22 29.63 48.68 -5.98
C LYS A 22 29.10 49.94 -6.65
N ASP A 23 29.40 51.10 -6.08
CA ASP A 23 28.98 52.39 -6.64
C ASP A 23 29.48 52.56 -8.08
N GLY A 24 28.55 52.75 -9.02
CA GLY A 24 28.82 53.02 -10.43
C GLY A 24 28.58 51.86 -11.41
N GLU A 25 28.19 50.67 -10.94
CA GLU A 25 27.80 49.57 -11.84
C GLU A 25 26.30 49.57 -12.16
N PRO A 26 25.89 49.18 -13.39
CA PRO A 26 24.47 49.06 -13.73
C PRO A 26 23.79 48.01 -12.86
N ALA A 27 22.56 48.30 -12.43
CA ALA A 27 21.78 47.40 -11.58
C ALA A 27 21.63 46.01 -12.23
N LEU A 28 21.99 44.96 -11.51
CA LEU A 28 21.78 43.58 -11.94
C LEU A 28 20.28 43.27 -12.02
N GLU A 29 19.90 42.49 -13.03
CA GLU A 29 18.51 42.06 -13.25
C GLU A 29 17.93 41.41 -11.98
N PRO A 30 16.74 41.84 -11.51
CA PRO A 30 16.18 41.36 -10.26
C PRO A 30 15.81 39.88 -10.36
N VAL A 31 16.44 39.05 -9.52
CA VAL A 31 16.06 37.63 -9.36
C VAL A 31 14.78 37.56 -8.53
N ARG A 32 13.68 37.11 -9.16
CA ARG A 32 12.40 36.86 -8.48
C ARG A 32 12.25 35.37 -8.20
N VAL A 33 12.24 34.99 -6.93
CA VAL A 33 11.80 33.65 -6.52
C VAL A 33 10.27 33.67 -6.43
N VAL A 34 9.61 32.95 -7.33
CA VAL A 34 8.16 32.77 -7.31
C VAL A 34 7.89 31.45 -6.60
N GLU A 35 7.34 31.50 -5.38
CA GLU A 35 6.69 30.31 -4.82
C GLU A 35 5.50 29.97 -5.71
N GLY A 36 5.63 28.87 -6.45
CA GLY A 36 4.51 28.31 -7.17
C GLY A 36 3.49 27.81 -6.15
N ASN A 37 2.48 28.62 -5.84
CA ASN A 37 1.20 28.12 -5.33
C ASN A 37 0.44 27.34 -6.42
N THR A 38 1.14 26.47 -7.15
CA THR A 38 0.54 25.53 -8.07
C THR A 38 -0.01 24.40 -7.21
N THR A 39 -1.21 24.61 -6.65
CA THR A 39 -2.09 23.46 -6.49
C THR A 39 -2.23 22.91 -7.92
N PRO A 40 -1.71 21.70 -8.23
CA PRO A 40 -1.86 21.17 -9.57
C PRO A 40 -3.36 21.14 -9.92
N PRO A 41 -3.75 21.44 -11.17
CA PRO A 41 -5.14 21.45 -11.57
C PRO A 41 -5.77 20.12 -11.18
N ARG A 42 -6.86 20.20 -10.40
CA ARG A 42 -7.60 19.02 -9.96
C ARG A 42 -8.15 18.32 -11.20
N TYR A 43 -7.95 17.01 -11.26
CA TYR A 43 -8.52 16.18 -12.32
C TYR A 43 -10.05 16.30 -12.29
N GLY A 44 -10.63 16.94 -13.31
CA GLY A 44 -12.08 17.12 -13.44
C GLY A 44 -12.61 18.55 -13.34
N GLN A 45 -11.76 19.58 -13.24
CA GLN A 45 -12.24 20.96 -13.18
C GLN A 45 -12.75 21.44 -14.55
N GLN A 46 -14.08 21.41 -14.74
CA GLN A 46 -14.76 22.26 -15.72
C GLN A 46 -14.71 23.72 -15.21
N PRO A 47 -14.51 24.71 -16.09
CA PRO A 47 -14.56 26.11 -15.69
C PRO A 47 -16.01 26.49 -15.35
N ASP A 48 -16.30 26.59 -14.05
CA ASP A 48 -17.59 27.07 -13.58
C ASP A 48 -17.80 28.53 -13.98
N SER A 49 -18.93 28.79 -14.62
CA SER A 49 -19.45 30.13 -14.84
C SER A 49 -19.90 30.71 -13.49
N GLU A 50 -19.42 31.92 -13.21
CA GLU A 50 -19.79 32.72 -12.05
C GLU A 50 -21.31 32.93 -11.98
N THR A 51 -21.94 32.63 -10.84
CA THR A 51 -22.96 33.53 -10.25
C THR A 51 -23.06 33.27 -8.74
N ASP A 52 -22.63 34.31 -8.04
CA ASP A 52 -22.90 34.76 -6.67
C ASP A 52 -24.14 34.18 -5.94
N ALA A 53 -23.91 33.65 -4.73
CA ALA A 53 -24.81 33.79 -3.56
C ALA A 53 -24.15 33.20 -2.30
N ALA A 54 -23.86 34.06 -1.34
CA ALA A 54 -23.40 33.70 -0.01
C ALA A 54 -24.44 32.85 0.75
N ILE A 55 -24.06 31.63 1.16
CA ILE A 55 -24.78 30.88 2.20
C ILE A 55 -23.74 30.19 3.10
N THR A 56 -23.87 30.46 4.38
CA THR A 56 -23.09 29.90 5.49
C THR A 56 -23.35 28.39 5.59
N GLU A 57 -22.46 27.55 5.04
CA GLU A 57 -22.43 26.10 5.32
C GLU A 57 -21.12 25.74 6.04
N GLN A 58 -21.04 26.10 7.31
CA GLN A 58 -20.21 25.36 8.26
C GLN A 58 -20.93 24.03 8.53
N ASP A 59 -20.23 22.91 8.32
CA ASP A 59 -20.62 21.53 8.65
C ASP A 59 -21.19 20.63 7.53
N ARG A 60 -20.65 20.77 6.31
CA ARG A 60 -20.70 19.69 5.31
C ARG A 60 -19.32 19.03 5.24
N PRO A 61 -19.18 17.71 5.45
CA PRO A 61 -17.87 17.07 5.26
C PRO A 61 -17.48 17.33 3.81
N ALA A 62 -16.36 18.03 3.60
CA ALA A 62 -15.87 18.39 2.29
C ALA A 62 -15.91 17.14 1.39
N ARG A 63 -16.80 17.14 0.40
CA ARG A 63 -17.03 16.01 -0.48
C ARG A 63 -15.73 15.80 -1.25
N ARG A 64 -14.93 14.82 -0.82
CA ARG A 64 -13.65 14.49 -1.47
C ARG A 64 -13.94 14.15 -2.94
N GLU A 65 -13.40 14.93 -3.87
CA GLU A 65 -13.52 14.68 -5.32
C GLU A 65 -12.84 13.37 -5.71
N THR A 66 -11.70 13.07 -5.08
CA THR A 66 -10.97 11.82 -5.26
C THR A 66 -11.54 10.72 -4.35
N PRO A 67 -11.86 9.52 -4.88
CA PRO A 67 -12.31 8.40 -4.06
C PRO A 67 -11.31 8.03 -2.95
N VAL A 68 -11.82 7.72 -1.76
CA VAL A 68 -11.02 7.36 -0.58
C VAL A 68 -10.02 6.23 -0.86
N ALA A 69 -10.44 5.21 -1.61
CA ALA A 69 -9.58 4.09 -1.99
C ALA A 69 -8.34 4.53 -2.79
N VAL A 70 -8.48 5.52 -3.67
CA VAL A 70 -7.37 6.07 -4.47
C VAL A 70 -6.41 6.86 -3.57
N VAL A 71 -6.96 7.68 -2.66
CA VAL A 71 -6.15 8.44 -1.69
C VAL A 71 -5.36 7.50 -0.79
N LEU A 72 -6.01 6.46 -0.24
CA LEU A 72 -5.37 5.46 0.60
C LEU A 72 -4.28 4.68 -0.13
N THR A 73 -4.55 4.22 -1.35
CA THR A 73 -3.58 3.46 -2.15
C THR A 73 -2.35 4.31 -2.47
N ARG A 74 -2.56 5.55 -2.91
CA ARG A 74 -1.46 6.49 -3.17
C ARG A 74 -0.63 6.74 -1.90
N TYR A 75 -1.29 7.01 -0.78
CA TYR A 75 -0.62 7.23 0.49
C TYR A 75 0.20 6.01 0.93
N ALA A 76 -0.36 4.80 0.82
CA ALA A 76 0.33 3.56 1.14
C ALA A 76 1.57 3.33 0.25
N ALA A 77 1.44 3.55 -1.06
CA ALA A 77 2.56 3.44 -1.99
C ALA A 77 3.66 4.46 -1.69
N GLN A 78 3.30 5.72 -1.44
CA GLN A 78 4.24 6.76 -1.05
C GLN A 78 4.96 6.40 0.26
N ASN A 79 4.26 5.87 1.28
CA ASN A 79 4.89 5.49 2.55
C ASN A 79 5.90 4.33 2.41
N LEU A 80 5.72 3.44 1.43
CA LEU A 80 6.63 2.32 1.20
C LEU A 80 7.84 2.69 0.34
N TYR A 81 7.64 3.54 -0.67
CA TYR A 81 8.64 3.77 -1.71
C TYR A 81 9.23 5.19 -1.73
N THR A 82 8.66 6.13 -0.98
CA THR A 82 9.19 7.50 -0.90
C THR A 82 9.81 7.79 0.46
N PRO A 83 10.83 8.66 0.53
CA PRO A 83 11.34 9.14 1.81
C PRO A 83 10.23 9.75 2.65
N LEU A 84 10.16 9.43 3.95
CA LEU A 84 9.06 9.89 4.82
C LEU A 84 8.90 11.43 4.84
N ARG A 85 9.98 12.16 4.60
CA ARG A 85 10.01 13.63 4.50
C ARG A 85 9.24 14.20 3.29
N THR A 86 8.94 13.38 2.29
CA THR A 86 8.23 13.77 1.06
C THR A 86 6.81 13.20 0.99
N VAL A 87 6.38 12.44 1.99
CA VAL A 87 5.00 11.95 2.06
C VAL A 87 4.12 13.12 2.43
N GLU A 88 3.21 13.50 1.53
CA GLU A 88 2.21 14.52 1.80
C GLU A 88 1.34 14.06 2.99
N PRO A 89 1.27 14.84 4.09
CA PRO A 89 0.44 14.48 5.22
C PRO A 89 -1.03 14.64 4.82
N VAL A 90 -1.73 13.51 4.65
CA VAL A 90 -3.17 13.53 4.41
C VAL A 90 -3.89 13.55 5.76
N PRO A 91 -4.70 14.60 6.06
CA PRO A 91 -5.48 14.65 7.28
C PRO A 91 -6.39 13.43 7.41
N SER A 92 -6.51 12.92 8.64
CA SER A 92 -7.40 11.80 9.01
C SER A 92 -6.98 10.40 8.57
N ILE A 93 -5.81 10.22 7.94
CA ILE A 93 -5.23 8.87 7.77
C ILE A 93 -4.58 8.44 9.09
N VAL A 94 -4.93 7.23 9.55
CA VAL A 94 -4.33 6.62 10.74
C VAL A 94 -3.67 5.30 10.39
N ARG A 95 -2.52 5.00 11.01
CA ARG A 95 -1.87 3.70 10.88
C ARG A 95 -2.61 2.66 11.73
N VAL A 96 -2.82 1.48 11.17
CA VAL A 96 -3.51 0.36 11.83
C VAL A 96 -2.49 -0.71 12.19
N ASN A 97 -2.59 -1.24 13.40
CA ASN A 97 -1.71 -2.31 13.85
C ASN A 97 -2.14 -3.64 13.20
N LEU A 98 -1.18 -4.34 12.59
CA LEU A 98 -1.40 -5.65 11.99
C LEU A 98 -0.87 -6.74 12.92
N ARG A 99 -1.55 -7.90 12.91
CA ARG A 99 -1.01 -9.10 13.53
C ARG A 99 0.15 -9.61 12.68
N ARG A 100 1.27 -9.97 13.32
CA ARG A 100 2.47 -10.46 12.62
C ARG A 100 2.23 -11.82 11.95
N ASP A 101 1.32 -12.60 12.52
CA ASP A 101 0.93 -13.95 12.13
C ASP A 101 -0.39 -13.98 11.34
N LEU A 102 -0.74 -12.88 10.65
CA LEU A 102 -1.94 -12.82 9.83
C LEU A 102 -1.90 -13.92 8.76
N PRO A 103 -2.80 -14.93 8.79
CA PRO A 103 -2.78 -16.00 7.80
C PRO A 103 -3.26 -15.46 6.45
N LEU A 104 -2.36 -15.44 5.46
CA LEU A 104 -2.63 -14.97 4.10
C LEU A 104 -2.58 -16.10 3.07
N ASP A 105 -2.46 -17.35 3.51
CA ASP A 105 -2.33 -18.52 2.62
C ASP A 105 -3.54 -18.70 1.69
N THR A 106 -4.71 -18.21 2.12
CA THR A 106 -5.94 -18.26 1.34
C THR A 106 -6.06 -17.11 0.33
N LEU A 107 -5.18 -16.11 0.34
CA LEU A 107 -5.34 -14.89 -0.47
C LEU A 107 -5.21 -15.18 -1.97
N LEU A 108 -4.24 -16.01 -2.37
CA LEU A 108 -3.94 -16.41 -3.75
C LEU A 108 -3.67 -17.92 -3.81
N PRO A 109 -4.67 -18.77 -3.52
CA PRO A 109 -4.45 -20.20 -3.28
C PRO A 109 -4.06 -20.97 -4.55
N THR A 110 -4.25 -20.37 -5.73
CA THR A 110 -3.93 -20.97 -7.03
C THR A 110 -2.55 -20.55 -7.55
N LEU A 111 -1.84 -19.64 -6.88
CA LEU A 111 -0.55 -19.14 -7.31
C LEU A 111 0.55 -19.54 -6.30
N PRO A 112 1.77 -19.88 -6.77
CA PRO A 112 2.88 -20.25 -5.90
C PRO A 112 3.55 -19.01 -5.29
N VAL A 113 2.79 -18.20 -4.56
CA VAL A 113 3.26 -16.95 -3.95
C VAL A 113 3.13 -17.01 -2.44
N GLN A 114 4.13 -16.48 -1.74
CA GLN A 114 4.07 -16.22 -0.31
C GLN A 114 3.59 -14.80 -0.08
N ALA A 115 2.53 -14.63 0.72
CA ALA A 115 1.95 -13.34 1.07
C ALA A 115 2.33 -12.93 2.50
N THR A 116 2.87 -11.72 2.67
CA THR A 116 3.24 -11.15 3.98
C THR A 116 2.69 -9.74 4.13
N ALA A 117 1.92 -9.48 5.19
CA ALA A 117 1.40 -8.12 5.43
C ALA A 117 2.51 -7.18 5.93
N LEU A 118 2.69 -6.03 5.27
CA LEU A 118 3.73 -5.05 5.60
C LEU A 118 3.22 -3.95 6.54
N ALA A 119 2.10 -3.34 6.16
CA ALA A 119 1.53 -2.19 6.87
C ALA A 119 0.05 -2.00 6.49
N SER A 120 -0.71 -1.34 7.36
CA SER A 120 -2.08 -0.96 7.06
C SER A 120 -2.39 0.45 7.56
N TRP A 121 -3.27 1.12 6.82
CA TRP A 121 -3.75 2.46 7.12
C TRP A 121 -5.26 2.52 6.93
N ARG A 122 -5.91 3.46 7.61
CA ARG A 122 -7.36 3.68 7.53
C ARG A 122 -7.66 5.14 7.28
N LEU A 123 -8.65 5.39 6.44
CA LEU A 123 -9.27 6.69 6.21
C LEU A 123 -10.78 6.46 6.13
N GLU A 124 -11.54 7.19 6.95
CA GLU A 124 -12.99 7.01 7.06
C GLU A 124 -13.37 5.54 7.36
N ASP A 125 -14.23 4.93 6.55
CA ASP A 125 -14.69 3.54 6.64
C ASP A 125 -13.89 2.59 5.72
N GLN A 126 -12.71 2.99 5.26
CA GLN A 126 -11.86 2.17 4.38
C GLN A 126 -10.47 1.94 4.97
N TRP A 127 -9.99 0.72 4.78
CA TRP A 127 -8.67 0.27 5.19
C TRP A 127 -7.90 -0.11 3.95
N VAL A 128 -6.64 0.31 3.86
CA VAL A 128 -5.69 -0.25 2.89
C VAL A 128 -4.67 -1.08 3.65
N THR A 129 -4.34 -2.25 3.12
CA THR A 129 -3.26 -3.11 3.61
C THR A 129 -2.30 -3.36 2.46
N ALA A 130 -1.02 -3.04 2.68
CA ALA A 130 0.05 -3.40 1.77
C ALA A 130 0.55 -4.81 2.11
N VAL A 131 0.52 -5.69 1.13
CA VAL A 131 0.90 -7.09 1.23
C VAL A 131 2.05 -7.33 0.26
N GLN A 132 3.19 -7.76 0.77
CA GLN A 132 4.27 -8.26 -0.06
C GLN A 132 3.89 -9.63 -0.61
N LEU A 133 4.02 -9.80 -1.93
CA LEU A 133 3.92 -11.09 -2.60
C LEU A 133 5.32 -11.46 -3.10
N THR A 134 5.79 -12.65 -2.72
CA THR A 134 7.07 -13.18 -3.18
C THR A 134 6.83 -14.50 -3.90
N HIS A 135 7.37 -14.63 -5.12
CA HIS A 135 7.25 -15.82 -5.94
C HIS A 135 8.13 -16.96 -5.41
N MET A 136 7.57 -18.15 -5.29
CA MET A 136 8.26 -19.31 -4.71
C MET A 136 8.93 -20.22 -5.76
N GLU A 137 8.63 -20.03 -7.04
CA GLU A 137 9.12 -20.84 -8.16
C GLU A 137 10.05 -20.06 -9.11
N ARG A 138 10.67 -20.74 -10.07
CA ARG A 138 11.69 -20.18 -10.98
C ARG A 138 11.12 -19.66 -12.32
N GLY A 139 9.81 -19.48 -12.41
CA GLY A 139 9.13 -19.01 -13.62
C GLY A 139 8.74 -17.53 -13.58
N TRP A 140 8.03 -17.09 -14.62
CA TRP A 140 7.27 -15.84 -14.62
C TRP A 140 5.80 -16.14 -14.37
N ILE A 141 5.13 -15.29 -13.59
CA ILE A 141 3.69 -15.33 -13.39
C ILE A 141 3.08 -13.94 -13.55
N GLU A 142 1.95 -13.88 -14.25
CA GLU A 142 1.11 -12.68 -14.33
C GLU A 142 0.10 -12.69 -13.17
N LEU A 143 -0.04 -11.55 -12.51
CA LEU A 143 -0.92 -11.35 -11.37
C LEU A 143 -2.24 -10.74 -11.86
N ASP A 144 -3.31 -11.51 -11.68
CA ASP A 144 -4.66 -11.05 -11.98
C ASP A 144 -5.41 -10.76 -10.68
N PRO A 145 -5.91 -9.52 -10.46
CA PRO A 145 -6.64 -9.17 -9.25
C PRO A 145 -7.88 -10.06 -9.01
N ARG A 146 -8.45 -10.65 -10.07
CA ARG A 146 -9.63 -11.52 -10.00
C ARG A 146 -9.34 -12.89 -9.38
N THR A 147 -8.07 -13.27 -9.24
CA THR A 147 -7.67 -14.52 -8.58
C THR A 147 -7.67 -14.40 -7.06
N LEU A 148 -7.66 -13.17 -6.53
CA LEU A 148 -7.67 -12.89 -5.11
C LEU A 148 -8.94 -13.42 -4.43
N GLN A 149 -8.76 -14.07 -3.28
CA GLN A 149 -9.88 -14.57 -2.48
C GLN A 149 -10.09 -13.69 -1.25
N GLY A 150 -11.28 -13.10 -1.16
CA GLY A 150 -11.69 -12.27 -0.04
C GLY A 150 -12.68 -11.19 -0.46
N ASN A 151 -13.16 -10.43 0.52
CA ASN A 151 -14.06 -9.31 0.32
C ASN A 151 -13.26 -8.01 0.21
N PHE A 152 -12.81 -7.68 -1.00
CA PHE A 152 -12.01 -6.49 -1.28
C PHE A 152 -12.81 -5.47 -2.10
N LEU A 153 -12.66 -4.20 -1.75
CA LEU A 153 -13.21 -3.07 -2.50
C LEU A 153 -12.36 -2.77 -3.74
N THR A 154 -11.04 -2.84 -3.61
CA THR A 154 -10.08 -2.75 -4.72
C THR A 154 -8.81 -3.51 -4.39
N ALA A 155 -8.09 -3.92 -5.43
CA ALA A 155 -6.82 -4.60 -5.37
C ALA A 155 -5.91 -4.06 -6.49
N THR A 156 -4.76 -3.51 -6.11
CA THR A 156 -3.80 -2.93 -7.05
C THR A 156 -2.42 -3.52 -6.80
N PHE A 157 -1.79 -4.04 -7.85
CA PHE A 157 -0.39 -4.48 -7.79
C PHE A 157 0.54 -3.32 -8.15
N GLN A 158 1.67 -3.23 -7.45
CA GLN A 158 2.77 -2.32 -7.81
C GLN A 158 3.36 -2.70 -9.18
N HIS A 159 3.60 -3.99 -9.37
CA HIS A 159 3.98 -4.59 -10.65
C HIS A 159 3.05 -5.75 -10.96
N PRO A 160 2.53 -5.87 -12.20
CA PRO A 160 1.54 -6.89 -12.56
C PRO A 160 2.12 -8.28 -12.76
N ALA A 161 3.45 -8.44 -12.75
CA ALA A 161 4.11 -9.72 -12.94
C ALA A 161 5.15 -9.97 -11.85
N LEU A 162 5.42 -11.24 -11.57
CA LEU A 162 6.52 -11.70 -10.74
C LEU A 162 7.47 -12.57 -11.56
N GLY A 163 8.76 -12.30 -11.41
CA GLY A 163 9.85 -13.03 -12.03
C GLY A 163 10.29 -14.27 -11.22
N PRO A 164 11.35 -14.94 -11.68
CA PRO A 164 11.88 -16.14 -11.04
C PRO A 164 12.36 -15.87 -9.61
N ARG A 165 12.08 -16.80 -8.69
CA ARG A 165 12.57 -16.75 -7.31
C ARG A 165 14.08 -16.48 -7.22
N GLY A 166 14.44 -15.52 -6.38
CA GLY A 166 15.82 -15.07 -6.15
C GLY A 166 16.24 -13.91 -7.07
N THR A 167 15.36 -13.43 -7.95
CA THR A 167 15.58 -12.24 -8.77
C THR A 167 14.94 -11.01 -8.12
N PRO A 168 15.38 -9.78 -8.42
CA PRO A 168 14.71 -8.56 -7.95
C PRO A 168 13.23 -8.48 -8.33
N GLU A 169 12.83 -9.15 -9.41
CA GLU A 169 11.47 -9.20 -9.92
C GLU A 169 10.61 -10.27 -9.22
N ASP A 170 11.17 -11.07 -8.31
CA ASP A 170 10.45 -12.12 -7.59
C ASP A 170 9.48 -11.59 -6.53
N THR A 171 9.50 -10.29 -6.27
CA THR A 171 8.73 -9.65 -5.21
C THR A 171 7.99 -8.42 -5.72
N THR A 172 6.72 -8.30 -5.33
CA THR A 172 5.88 -7.11 -5.60
C THR A 172 5.03 -6.78 -4.38
N VAL A 173 4.43 -5.60 -4.37
CA VAL A 173 3.46 -5.20 -3.34
C VAL A 173 2.06 -5.12 -3.93
N LEU A 174 1.12 -5.74 -3.23
CA LEU A 174 -0.31 -5.69 -3.48
C LEU A 174 -0.96 -4.77 -2.43
N TYR A 175 -1.73 -3.79 -2.89
CA TYR A 175 -2.55 -2.90 -2.06
C TYR A 175 -4.00 -3.39 -2.08
N LEU A 176 -4.47 -3.90 -0.93
CA LEU A 176 -5.85 -4.35 -0.76
C LEU A 176 -6.63 -3.31 0.02
N VAL A 177 -7.73 -2.83 -0.56
CA VAL A 177 -8.66 -1.95 0.15
C VAL A 177 -9.89 -2.74 0.58
N THR A 178 -10.28 -2.55 1.83
CA THR A 178 -11.44 -3.18 2.48
C THR A 178 -12.32 -2.11 3.10
N ARG A 179 -13.62 -2.40 3.27
CA ARG A 179 -14.58 -1.44 3.82
C ARG A 179 -15.13 -1.96 5.14
N LYS A 180 -15.35 -1.07 6.11
CA LYS A 180 -15.84 -1.31 7.48
C LYS A 180 -14.94 -2.17 8.38
N HIS A 181 -14.08 -3.00 7.83
CA HIS A 181 -13.22 -3.94 8.55
C HIS A 181 -11.84 -4.03 7.90
N GLY A 182 -10.86 -4.57 8.62
CA GLY A 182 -9.49 -4.75 8.12
C GLY A 182 -9.31 -6.04 7.32
N LEU A 183 -8.08 -6.27 6.83
CA LEU A 183 -7.75 -7.43 5.99
C LEU A 183 -8.10 -8.77 6.66
N SER A 184 -7.83 -8.94 7.95
CA SER A 184 -8.09 -10.21 8.66
C SER A 184 -9.55 -10.67 8.62
N GLN A 185 -10.50 -9.74 8.64
CA GLN A 185 -11.93 -10.01 8.59
C GLN A 185 -12.46 -10.13 7.15
N SER A 186 -11.63 -9.77 6.18
CA SER A 186 -11.99 -9.77 4.75
C SER A 186 -11.57 -11.05 4.05
N LEU A 187 -10.72 -11.86 4.69
CA LEU A 187 -10.21 -13.11 4.15
C LEU A 187 -11.18 -14.26 4.39
N LEU A 188 -11.13 -15.25 3.50
CA LEU A 188 -11.82 -16.52 3.71
C LEU A 188 -11.13 -17.30 4.84
N PRO A 189 -11.87 -18.07 5.65
CA PRO A 189 -11.28 -18.92 6.67
C PRO A 189 -10.39 -19.98 6.02
N ALA A 190 -9.16 -20.12 6.53
CA ALA A 190 -8.27 -21.20 6.13
C ALA A 190 -8.85 -22.53 6.64
N ILE A 191 -9.43 -23.33 5.73
CA ILE A 191 -9.83 -24.70 6.04
C ILE A 191 -8.53 -25.51 6.15
N GLN A 192 -8.00 -25.65 7.37
CA GLN A 192 -6.91 -26.58 7.62
C GLN A 192 -7.42 -27.98 7.29
N ARG A 193 -6.76 -28.66 6.35
CA ARG A 193 -7.06 -30.08 6.08
C ARG A 193 -6.76 -30.84 7.37
N PHE A 194 -7.79 -31.40 7.99
CA PHE A 194 -7.65 -32.27 9.14
C PHE A 194 -6.72 -33.43 8.78
N ASP A 195 -5.70 -33.67 9.60
CA ASP A 195 -4.87 -34.88 9.52
C ASP A 195 -5.45 -35.94 10.48
N PRO A 196 -6.22 -36.93 9.98
CA PRO A 196 -6.83 -37.94 10.84
C PRO A 196 -5.81 -38.84 11.54
N ALA A 197 -4.57 -38.92 11.06
CA ALA A 197 -3.53 -39.78 11.65
C ALA A 197 -3.06 -39.29 13.03
N ARG A 198 -3.26 -38.00 13.35
CA ARG A 198 -2.89 -37.43 14.65
C ARG A 198 -3.91 -37.70 15.76
N HIS A 199 -5.13 -38.12 15.42
CA HIS A 199 -6.25 -38.25 16.36
C HIS A 199 -6.75 -39.69 16.53
N VAL A 200 -5.94 -40.70 16.18
CA VAL A 200 -6.24 -42.09 16.57
C VAL A 200 -5.87 -42.24 18.05
N GLN A 201 -6.86 -42.13 18.93
CA GLN A 201 -6.70 -42.62 20.29
C GLN A 201 -6.48 -44.14 20.21
N THR A 202 -5.30 -44.60 20.60
CA THR A 202 -5.03 -46.03 20.75
C THR A 202 -5.96 -46.55 21.84
N THR A 203 -7.13 -47.05 21.46
CA THR A 203 -8.00 -47.81 22.35
C THR A 203 -7.30 -49.14 22.62
N THR A 204 -6.46 -49.17 23.66
CA THR A 204 -5.95 -50.42 24.21
C THR A 204 -7.15 -51.19 24.76
N ASN A 205 -7.60 -52.20 24.01
CA ASN A 205 -8.59 -53.15 24.51
C ASN A 205 -8.02 -53.88 25.74
N PRO A 206 -8.76 -54.02 26.85
CA PRO A 206 -8.32 -54.83 27.97
C PRO A 206 -8.42 -56.31 27.60
N THR A 207 -7.29 -57.00 27.49
CA THR A 207 -7.23 -58.45 27.38
C THR A 207 -7.82 -59.05 28.65
N THR A 208 -9.08 -59.51 28.56
CA THR A 208 -9.60 -60.53 29.45
C THR A 208 -9.21 -61.87 28.83
N GLU A 209 -8.23 -62.57 29.42
CA GLU A 209 -8.14 -64.00 29.19
C GLU A 209 -7.77 -64.71 30.50
N VAL A 210 -8.79 -65.43 30.97
CA VAL A 210 -8.81 -66.33 32.10
C VAL A 210 -8.08 -67.60 31.70
N GLN A 211 -7.13 -68.10 32.49
CA GLN A 211 -6.74 -69.50 32.41
C GLN A 211 -6.57 -70.13 33.79
N HIS A 212 -7.53 -70.99 34.09
CA HIS A 212 -7.55 -72.00 35.14
C HIS A 212 -6.69 -73.22 34.76
N ALA A 213 -6.24 -73.94 35.80
CA ALA A 213 -5.71 -75.32 35.80
C ALA A 213 -4.34 -75.50 35.13
N GLN A 214 -3.37 -76.22 35.71
CA GLN A 214 -3.40 -77.35 36.64
C GLN A 214 -2.09 -77.38 37.44
#